data_AF-A0A221ST47-F1
#
_entry.id   AF-A0A221ST47-F1
#
_cell.length_a   1.000
_cell.length_b   1.000
_cell.length_c   1.000
_cell.angle_alpha   90.00
_cell.angle_beta   90.00
_cell.angle_gamma   90.00
#
_symmetry.space_group_name_H-M   'P 1'
#
loop_
_entity.id
_entity.type
_entity.pdbx_description
1 polymer ?
#
loop_
_entity_poly.entity_id
_entity_poly.type
_entity_poly.pdbx_seq_one_letter_code
_entity_poly.pdbx_strand_id
1 'polypeptide(L)'
;MSAVSSMSDIVALRISHCRAEQAAKDRMYHLAVMHYRDCLNAAERRQDARATEFFALQLARCYEHMGLRDKAAQFRALAEPGPDVHPLA
;
A
#
# COMPACT_ATOMS: atom_id res chain seq x y z
N MET A 1 16.50 6.24 -23.45
CA MET A 1 17.02 6.40 -22.08
C MET A 1 15.97 6.05 -21.00
N SER A 2 15.03 5.14 -21.25
CA SER A 2 13.83 4.97 -20.40
C SER A 2 13.87 3.77 -19.43
N ALA A 3 14.78 2.83 -19.63
CA ALA A 3 14.86 1.61 -18.79
C ALA A 3 15.50 1.88 -17.41
N VAL A 4 16.50 2.77 -17.34
CA VAL A 4 17.25 3.06 -16.11
C VAL A 4 16.39 3.73 -15.04
N SER A 5 15.50 4.66 -15.42
CA SER A 5 14.56 5.30 -14.48
C SER A 5 13.62 4.27 -13.84
N SER A 6 13.05 3.36 -14.65
CA SER A 6 12.15 2.31 -14.13
C SER A 6 12.82 1.37 -13.13
N MET A 7 14.13 1.13 -13.30
CA MET A 7 14.92 0.26 -12.43
C MET A 7 15.27 0.93 -11.10
N SER A 8 15.60 2.22 -11.13
CA SER A 8 15.75 3.02 -9.90
C SER A 8 14.42 3.10 -9.12
N ASP A 9 13.31 3.25 -9.82
CA ASP A 9 11.98 3.34 -9.21
C ASP A 9 11.57 2.01 -8.53
N ILE A 10 11.92 0.85 -9.11
CA ILE A 10 11.58 -0.45 -8.49
C ILE A 10 12.49 -0.76 -7.30
N VAL A 11 13.75 -0.35 -7.35
CA VAL A 11 14.66 -0.47 -6.19
C VAL A 11 14.19 0.44 -5.05
N ALA A 12 13.83 1.69 -5.35
CA ALA A 12 13.28 2.61 -4.37
C ALA A 12 12.00 2.05 -3.71
N LEU A 13 11.08 1.49 -4.51
CA LEU A 13 9.87 0.84 -4.01
C LEU A 13 10.18 -0.31 -3.03
N ARG A 14 11.12 -1.18 -3.40
CA ARG A 14 11.53 -2.31 -2.55
C ARG A 14 12.18 -1.85 -1.25
N ILE A 15 13.04 -0.84 -1.30
CA ILE A 15 13.67 -0.26 -0.11
C ILE A 15 12.61 0.33 0.82
N SER A 16 11.66 1.10 0.29
CA SER A 16 10.55 1.66 1.06
C SER A 16 9.69 0.55 1.69
N HIS A 17 9.42 -0.53 0.96
CA HIS A 17 8.69 -1.68 1.50
C HIS A 17 9.44 -2.35 2.66
N CYS A 18 10.74 -2.65 2.49
CA CYS A 18 11.55 -3.22 3.57
C CYS A 18 11.57 -2.33 4.82
N ARG A 19 11.66 -1.01 4.65
CA ARG A 19 11.58 -0.04 5.76
C ARG A 19 10.22 -0.04 6.43
N ALA A 20 9.13 -0.10 5.65
CA ALA A 20 7.78 -0.18 6.17
C ALA A 20 7.55 -1.44 7.01
N GLU A 21 7.97 -2.60 6.49
CA GLU A 21 7.87 -3.88 7.20
C GLU A 21 8.68 -3.87 8.50
N GLN A 22 9.90 -3.34 8.48
CA GLN A 22 10.73 -3.25 9.68
C GLN A 22 10.08 -2.34 10.73
N ALA A 23 9.61 -1.15 10.34
CA ALA A 23 8.92 -0.25 11.25
C ALA A 23 7.63 -0.88 11.83
N ALA A 24 6.89 -1.65 11.04
CA ALA A 24 5.71 -2.37 11.52
C ALA A 24 6.07 -3.46 12.55
N LYS A 25 7.15 -4.22 12.31
CA LYS A 25 7.69 -5.22 13.26
C LYS A 25 8.12 -4.57 14.57
N ASP A 26 8.75 -3.40 14.49
CA ASP A 26 9.21 -2.63 15.66
C ASP A 26 8.09 -1.83 16.35
N ARG A 27 6.82 -2.02 15.92
CA ARG A 27 5.62 -1.30 16.40
C ARG A 27 5.67 0.22 16.22
N MET A 28 6.55 0.72 15.37
CA MET A 28 6.61 2.12 14.96
C MET A 28 5.59 2.39 13.85
N TYR A 29 4.30 2.21 14.17
CA TYR A 29 3.22 2.21 13.17
C TYR A 29 3.08 3.52 12.38
N HIS A 30 3.43 4.66 12.98
CA HIS A 30 3.45 5.96 12.30
C HIS A 30 4.49 6.00 11.16
N LEU A 31 5.68 5.43 11.41
CA LEU A 31 6.75 5.32 10.41
C LEU A 31 6.42 4.27 9.36
N ALA A 32 5.83 3.15 9.77
CA ALA A 32 5.33 2.11 8.86
C ALA A 32 4.29 2.69 7.87
N VAL A 33 3.33 3.46 8.38
CA VAL A 33 2.31 4.14 7.55
C VAL A 33 2.94 5.10 6.56
N MET A 34 3.93 5.90 6.98
CA MET A 34 4.62 6.82 6.08
C MET A 34 5.23 6.07 4.88
N HIS A 35 5.99 5.01 5.16
CA HIS A 35 6.62 4.22 4.10
C HIS A 35 5.61 3.43 3.25
N TYR A 36 4.57 2.85 3.85
CA TYR A 36 3.53 2.15 3.07
C TYR A 36 2.73 3.10 2.17
N ARG A 37 2.53 4.37 2.56
CA ARG A 37 1.89 5.37 1.68
C ARG A 37 2.76 5.71 0.48
N ASP A 38 4.07 5.80 0.65
CA ASP A 38 4.99 5.98 -0.48
C ASP A 38 4.93 4.79 -1.44
N CYS A 39 4.89 3.57 -0.90
CA CYS A 39 4.71 2.34 -1.69
C CYS A 39 3.37 2.31 -2.45
N LEU A 40 2.27 2.70 -1.78
CA LEU A 40 0.94 2.77 -2.38
C LEU A 40 0.91 3.77 -3.55
N ASN A 41 1.41 5.00 -3.33
CA ASN A 41 1.50 6.01 -4.40
C ASN A 41 2.29 5.51 -5.61
N ALA A 42 3.39 4.77 -5.37
CA ALA A 42 4.19 4.21 -6.45
C ALA A 42 3.47 3.07 -7.18
N ALA A 43 2.71 2.24 -6.47
CA ALA A 43 1.86 1.20 -7.06
C ALA A 43 0.74 1.80 -7.92
N GLU A 44 0.06 2.84 -7.44
CA GLU A 44 -0.98 3.58 -8.18
C GLU A 44 -0.42 4.21 -9.46
N ARG A 45 0.74 4.87 -9.39
CA ARG A 45 1.42 5.45 -10.57
C ARG A 45 1.79 4.40 -11.62
N ARG A 46 2.05 3.16 -11.18
CA ARG A 46 2.35 2.02 -12.05
C ARG A 46 1.10 1.27 -12.51
N GLN A 47 -0.07 1.67 -12.02
CA GLN A 47 -1.36 1.00 -12.27
C GLN A 47 -1.33 -0.49 -11.89
N ASP A 48 -0.54 -0.84 -10.88
CA ASP A 48 -0.41 -2.22 -10.39
C ASP A 48 -1.48 -2.47 -9.32
N ALA A 49 -2.65 -2.95 -9.77
CA ALA A 49 -3.80 -3.19 -8.91
C ALA A 49 -3.46 -4.10 -7.72
N ARG A 50 -2.70 -5.18 -7.95
CA ARG A 50 -2.32 -6.12 -6.88
C ARG A 50 -1.40 -5.48 -5.85
N ALA A 51 -0.45 -4.67 -6.29
CA ALA A 51 0.42 -3.95 -5.37
C ALA A 51 -0.35 -2.88 -4.58
N THR A 52 -1.29 -2.18 -5.21
CA THR A 52 -2.18 -1.21 -4.57
C THR A 52 -3.03 -1.89 -3.49
N GLU A 53 -3.69 -3.00 -3.80
CA GLU A 53 -4.46 -3.80 -2.84
C GLU A 53 -3.60 -4.24 -1.66
N PHE A 54 -2.41 -4.80 -1.95
CA PHE A 54 -1.49 -5.25 -0.91
C PHE A 54 -1.08 -4.12 0.03
N PHE A 55 -0.65 -2.97 -0.49
CA PHE A 55 -0.21 -1.84 0.35
C PHE A 55 -1.37 -1.19 1.09
N ALA A 56 -2.56 -1.14 0.49
CA ALA A 56 -3.77 -0.67 1.14
C ALA A 56 -4.15 -1.58 2.35
N LEU A 57 -4.04 -2.91 2.22
CA LEU A 57 -4.24 -3.83 3.35
C LEU A 57 -3.21 -3.63 4.46
N GLN A 58 -1.94 -3.41 4.13
CA GLN A 58 -0.91 -3.15 5.15
C GLN A 58 -1.16 -1.83 5.89
N LEU A 59 -1.61 -0.79 5.17
CA LEU A 59 -2.02 0.48 5.79
C LEU A 59 -3.20 0.29 6.72
N ALA A 60 -4.22 -0.46 6.29
CA ALA A 60 -5.36 -0.77 7.14
C ALA A 60 -4.94 -1.42 8.45
N ARG A 61 -4.09 -2.45 8.40
CA ARG A 61 -3.55 -3.13 9.60
C ARG A 61 -2.81 -2.16 10.53
N CYS A 62 -1.96 -1.30 9.98
CA CYS A 62 -1.25 -0.31 10.78
C CYS A 62 -2.21 0.66 11.49
N TYR A 63 -3.26 1.11 10.80
CA TYR A 63 -4.28 1.97 11.39
C TYR A 63 -5.12 1.26 12.46
N GLU A 64 -5.42 -0.02 12.30
CA GLU A 64 -6.08 -0.81 13.35
C GLU A 64 -5.23 -0.94 14.61
N HIS A 65 -3.93 -1.22 14.45
CA HIS A 65 -3.02 -1.29 15.59
C HIS A 65 -2.89 0.04 16.34
N MET A 66 -3.14 1.17 15.67
CA MET A 66 -3.19 2.50 16.28
C MET A 66 -4.59 2.88 16.83
N GLY A 67 -5.59 2.00 16.71
CA GLY A 67 -6.96 2.27 17.15
C GLY A 67 -7.79 3.14 16.19
N LEU A 68 -7.26 3.47 15.01
CA LEU A 68 -7.88 4.33 14.00
C LEU A 68 -8.75 3.52 13.03
N ARG A 69 -9.83 2.92 13.56
CA ARG A 69 -10.66 1.94 12.85
C ARG A 69 -11.36 2.48 11.60
N ASP A 70 -11.90 3.69 11.64
CA ASP A 70 -12.55 4.31 10.47
C ASP A 70 -11.57 4.46 9.29
N LYS A 71 -10.34 4.86 9.62
CA LYS A 71 -9.28 5.02 8.62
C LYS A 71 -8.83 3.67 8.08
N ALA A 72 -8.74 2.66 8.94
CA ALA A 72 -8.47 1.30 8.49
C ALA A 72 -9.55 0.77 7.53
N ALA A 73 -10.83 1.04 7.80
CA ALA A 73 -11.94 0.64 6.93
C ALA A 73 -11.84 1.28 5.55
N GLN A 74 -11.47 2.56 5.47
CA GLN A 74 -11.25 3.25 4.17
C GLN A 74 -10.18 2.56 3.32
N PHE A 75 -9.06 2.17 3.94
CA PHE A 75 -7.99 1.47 3.22
C PHE A 75 -8.33 0.01 2.89
N ARG A 76 -9.19 -0.65 3.68
CA ARG A 76 -9.73 -1.96 3.31
C ARG A 76 -10.65 -1.87 2.09
N ALA A 77 -11.55 -0.89 2.07
CA ALA A 77 -12.42 -0.65 0.92
C ALA A 77 -11.62 -0.33 -0.35
N LEU A 78 -10.47 0.33 -0.22
CA LEU A 78 -9.54 0.57 -1.33
C LEU A 78 -8.86 -0.73 -1.84
N ALA A 79 -8.67 -1.71 -0.96
CA ALA A 79 -8.09 -3.00 -1.30
C ALA A 79 -9.12 -4.05 -1.76
N GLU A 80 -10.40 -3.79 -1.55
CA GLU A 80 -11.46 -4.61 -2.10
C GLU A 80 -11.60 -4.24 -3.58
N PRO A 81 -11.42 -5.18 -4.52
CA PRO A 81 -11.81 -4.92 -5.89
C PRO A 81 -13.29 -4.56 -5.84
N GLY A 82 -13.64 -3.37 -6.35
CA GLY A 82 -15.02 -2.94 -6.45
C GLY A 82 -15.84 -4.09 -7.03
N PRO A 83 -17.05 -4.37 -6.51
CA PRO A 83 -17.83 -5.50 -6.97
C PRO A 83 -17.86 -5.42 -8.49
N ASP A 84 -17.35 -6.46 -9.16
CA ASP A 84 -17.58 -6.63 -10.57
C ASP A 84 -19.08 -6.43 -10.77
N VAL A 85 -19.45 -5.28 -11.30
CA VAL A 85 -20.78 -5.04 -11.83
C VAL A 85 -20.88 -5.98 -13.01
N HIS A 86 -21.20 -7.25 -12.75
CA HIS A 86 -21.84 -8.08 -13.75
C HIS A 86 -23.23 -7.51 -13.94
N PRO A 87 -23.51 -6.84 -15.07
CA PRO A 87 -24.87 -6.53 -15.40
C PRO A 87 -25.52 -7.83 -15.88
N LEU A 88 -26.67 -8.16 -15.29
CA LEU A 88 -27.69 -9.09 -15.78
C LEU A 88 -27.39 -10.60 -15.70
N ALA A 89 -28.13 -11.27 -14.83
CA ALA A 89 -28.98 -12.40 -15.21
C ALA A 89 -30.23 -12.44 -14.32
#